data_AF-A0A6I1FW37-F1
#
_entry.id   AF-A0A6I1FW37-F1
#
_cell.length_a   1.000
_cell.length_b   1.000
_cell.length_c   1.000
_cell.angle_alpha   90.00
_cell.angle_beta   90.00
_cell.angle_gamma   90.00
#
_symmetry.space_group_name_H-M   'P 1'
#
loop_
_entity.id
_entity.type
_entity.pdbx_description
1 polymer ?
#
loop_
_entity_poly.entity_id
_entity_poly.type
_entity_poly.pdbx_seq_one_letter_code
_entity_poly.pdbx_strand_id
1 'polypeptide(L)' 'MGVEDLIAAEAAASEAHKDAELKPGSTLTRGHGRTKTLQVRLNEDEMQALAQLADRRGVPASTLARELLMTQIAAGES' A
#
# COMPACT_ATOMS: atom_id res chain seq x y z
N MET A 1 35.45 17.23 -19.50
CA MET A 1 34.87 16.45 -18.39
C MET A 1 34.05 15.33 -19.00
N GLY A 2 34.39 14.08 -18.69
CA GLY A 2 33.65 12.90 -19.14
C GLY A 2 32.50 12.58 -18.18
N VAL A 3 31.61 11.69 -18.60
CA VAL A 3 30.50 11.21 -17.77
C VAL A 3 31.00 10.60 -16.45
N GLU A 4 32.16 9.95 -16.48
CA GLU A 4 32.82 9.37 -15.29
C GLU A 4 33.21 10.43 -14.25
N ASP A 5 33.64 11.61 -14.70
CA ASP A 5 34.03 12.73 -13.84
C ASP A 5 32.81 13.35 -13.15
N LEU A 6 31.69 13.42 -13.88
CA LEU A 6 30.39 13.87 -13.34
C LEU A 6 29.84 12.90 -12.30
N ILE A 7 29.95 11.59 -12.53
CA ILE A 7 29.50 10.57 -11.58
C ILE A 7 30.35 10.60 -10.31
N ALA A 8 31.67 10.76 -10.44
CA ALA A 8 32.57 10.86 -9.29
C ALA A 8 32.28 12.12 -8.44
N ALA A 9 32.01 13.25 -9.10
CA ALA A 9 31.62 14.49 -8.43
C ALA A 9 30.26 14.38 -7.71
N GLU A 10 29.28 13.74 -8.35
CA GLU A 10 27.95 13.51 -7.75
C GLU A 10 28.04 12.56 -6.54
N ALA A 11 28.81 11.47 -6.66
CA ALA A 11 29.03 10.52 -5.58
C ALA A 11 29.66 11.20 -4.35
N ALA A 12 30.74 11.97 -4.55
CA ALA A 12 31.40 12.70 -3.47
C ALA A 12 30.46 13.74 -2.82
N ALA A 13 29.66 14.45 -3.60
CA ALA A 13 28.68 15.41 -3.10
C ALA A 13 27.55 14.73 -2.29
N SER A 14 27.06 13.57 -2.77
CA SER A 14 26.03 12.80 -2.07
C SER A 14 26.53 12.21 -0.75
N GLU A 15 27.81 11.84 -0.67
CA GLU A 15 28.40 11.32 0.57
C GLU A 15 28.68 12.39 1.62
N ALA A 16 29.04 13.60 1.20
CA ALA A 16 29.28 14.72 2.09
C ALA A 16 28.00 15.30 2.71
N HIS A 17 26.85 15.06 2.09
CA HIS A 17 25.57 15.69 2.44
C HIS A 17 24.43 14.68 2.67
N LYS A 18 24.74 13.54 3.32
CA LYS A 18 23.78 12.45 3.60
C LYS A 18 22.54 12.89 4.38
N ASP A 19 22.69 13.87 5.27
CA ASP A 19 21.62 14.41 6.13
C ASP A 19 21.14 15.80 5.70
N ALA A 20 21.39 16.20 4.44
CA ALA A 20 20.91 17.49 3.95
C ALA A 20 19.39 17.58 4.04
N GLU A 21 18.91 18.72 4.56
CA GLU A 21 17.49 18.99 4.67
C GLU A 21 16.83 18.90 3.28
N LEU A 22 15.68 18.20 3.23
CA LEU A 22 14.89 18.05 2.01
C LEU A 22 14.52 19.43 1.48
N LYS A 23 14.74 19.65 0.18
CA LYS A 23 14.36 20.92 -0.45
C LYS A 23 12.86 21.16 -0.27
N PRO A 24 12.42 22.42 -0.05
CA PRO A 24 11.00 22.73 -0.02
C PRO A 24 10.37 22.33 -1.36
N GLY A 25 9.40 21.40 -1.32
CA GLY A 25 8.80 20.78 -2.51
C GLY A 25 9.19 19.32 -2.75
N SER A 26 10.11 18.74 -1.97
CA SER A 26 10.40 17.30 -2.02
C SER A 26 9.23 16.48 -1.50
N THR A 27 8.64 15.65 -2.37
CA THR A 27 7.62 14.67 -1.97
C THR A 27 8.26 13.55 -1.16
N LEU A 28 7.96 13.50 0.15
CA LEU A 28 8.33 12.41 1.05
C LEU A 28 7.50 11.17 0.75
N THR A 29 7.98 10.30 -0.14
CA THR A 29 7.32 9.04 -0.49
C THR A 29 7.75 7.87 0.42
N ARG A 30 7.90 8.10 1.74
CA ARG A 30 8.17 7.02 2.70
C ARG A 30 7.19 7.08 3.86
N GLY A 31 6.10 6.31 3.72
CA GLY A 31 5.06 6.19 4.73
C GLY A 31 3.84 5.35 4.33
N HIS A 32 3.98 4.26 3.57
CA HIS A 32 2.89 3.27 3.43
C HIS A 32 2.80 2.40 4.70
N GLY A 33 2.64 3.04 5.85
CA GLY A 33 2.32 2.38 7.11
C GLY A 33 0.81 2.50 7.33
N ARG A 34 0.10 1.37 7.26
CA ARG A 34 -1.11 0.99 8.05
C ARG A 34 -1.98 -0.07 7.38
N THR A 35 -1.80 -0.34 6.10
CA THR A 35 -2.57 -1.40 5.42
C THR A 35 -1.78 -2.71 5.46
N LYS A 36 -2.30 -3.72 6.16
CA LYS A 36 -1.79 -5.09 6.14
C LYS A 36 -2.68 -5.92 5.21
N THR A 37 -2.06 -6.76 4.37
CA THR A 37 -2.77 -7.68 3.49
C THR A 37 -3.16 -8.94 4.26
N LEU A 38 -4.45 -9.24 4.32
CA LEU A 38 -4.98 -10.51 4.82
C LEU A 38 -5.31 -11.40 3.62
N GLN A 39 -4.72 -12.60 3.56
CA GLN A 39 -5.07 -13.61 2.56
C GLN A 39 -6.02 -14.62 3.19
N VAL A 40 -7.19 -14.80 2.58
CA VAL A 40 -8.20 -15.77 3.00
C VAL A 40 -8.36 -16.78 1.86
N ARG A 41 -8.24 -18.06 2.18
CA ARG A 41 -8.45 -19.13 1.21
C ARG A 41 -9.94 -19.48 1.19
N LEU A 42 -10.59 -19.17 0.08
CA LEU A 42 -11.98 -19.53 -0.20
C LEU A 42 -11.99 -20.66 -1.23
N ASN A 43 -13.00 -21.52 -1.17
CA ASN A 43 -13.31 -22.42 -2.27
C ASN A 43 -14.01 -21.68 -3.43
N GLU A 44 -14.25 -22.37 -4.53
CA GLU A 44 -14.81 -21.75 -5.74
C GLU A 44 -16.23 -21.23 -5.52
N ASP A 45 -17.10 -22.03 -4.88
CA ASP A 45 -18.47 -21.63 -4.53
C ASP A 45 -18.52 -20.41 -3.60
N GLU A 46 -17.67 -20.36 -2.57
CA GLU A 46 -17.57 -19.26 -1.62
C GLU A 46 -17.12 -17.97 -2.31
N MET A 47 -16.12 -18.06 -3.19
CA MET A 47 -15.64 -16.92 -3.96
C MET A 47 -16.73 -16.42 -4.92
N GLN A 48 -17.46 -17.33 -5.56
CA GLN A 48 -18.55 -16.98 -6.47
C GLN A 48 -19.73 -16.35 -5.72
N ALA A 49 -20.08 -16.84 -4.53
CA ALA A 49 -21.10 -16.25 -3.69
C ALA A 49 -20.72 -14.82 -3.26
N LEU A 50 -19.46 -14.61 -2.85
CA LEU A 50 -18.95 -13.29 -2.51
C LEU A 50 -18.97 -12.34 -3.71
N ALA A 51 -18.53 -12.81 -4.89
CA ALA A 51 -18.52 -12.02 -6.11
C ALA A 51 -19.94 -11.61 -6.56
N GLN A 52 -20.91 -12.52 -6.50
CA GLN A 52 -22.31 -12.22 -6.82
C GLN A 52 -22.91 -11.19 -5.85
N LEU A 53 -22.60 -11.28 -4.56
CA LEU A 53 -23.08 -10.32 -3.58
C LEU A 53 -22.44 -8.94 -3.78
N ALA A 54 -21.17 -8.91 -4.17
CA ALA A 54 -20.43 -7.70 -4.48
C ALA A 54 -20.98 -7.00 -5.73
N ASP A 55 -21.27 -7.77 -6.77
CA ASP A 55 -21.87 -7.29 -8.03
C ASP A 55 -23.25 -6.65 -7.79
N ARG A 56 -24.12 -7.32 -7.03
CA ARG A 56 -25.45 -6.76 -6.65
C ARG A 56 -25.35 -5.44 -5.89
N ARG A 57 -24.27 -5.23 -5.15
CA ARG A 57 -24.02 -4.00 -4.38
C ARG A 57 -23.17 -2.98 -5.16
N GLY A 58 -22.68 -3.32 -6.34
CA GLY A 58 -21.82 -2.46 -7.16
C GLY A 58 -20.46 -2.14 -6.51
N VAL A 59 -19.97 -3.02 -5.62
CA VAL A 59 -18.69 -2.82 -4.91
C VAL A 59 -17.70 -3.94 -5.24
N PRO A 60 -16.39 -3.72 -5.12
CA PRO A 60 -15.40 -4.78 -5.26
C PRO A 60 -15.56 -5.87 -4.17
N ALA A 61 -15.31 -7.13 -4.53
CA ALA A 61 -15.38 -8.25 -3.60
C ALA A 61 -14.48 -8.05 -2.36
N SER A 62 -13.29 -7.46 -2.52
CA SER A 62 -12.39 -7.14 -1.41
C SER A 62 -12.94 -6.07 -0.47
N THR A 63 -13.67 -5.09 -1.00
CA THR A 63 -14.34 -4.04 -0.20
C THR A 63 -15.47 -4.65 0.61
N LEU A 64 -16.31 -5.47 -0.04
CA LEU A 64 -17.40 -6.18 0.62
C LEU A 64 -16.86 -7.13 1.70
N ALA A 65 -15.83 -7.91 1.41
CA ALA A 65 -15.21 -8.81 2.38
C ALA A 65 -14.69 -8.06 3.61
N ARG A 66 -14.06 -6.90 3.42
CA ARG A 66 -13.62 -6.04 4.52
C ARG A 66 -14.78 -5.52 5.36
N GLU A 67 -15.85 -5.06 4.72
CA GLU A 67 -17.06 -4.56 5.41
C GLU A 67 -17.67 -5.66 6.27
N LEU A 68 -17.94 -6.83 5.70
CA LEU A 68 -18.49 -7.98 6.41
C LEU A 68 -17.62 -8.40 7.60
N LEU A 69 -16.30 -8.45 7.42
CA LEU A 69 -15.35 -8.78 8.48
C LEU A 69 -15.43 -7.77 9.63
N MET A 70 -15.45 -6.47 9.33
CA MET A 70 -15.49 -5.42 10.35
C MET A 70 -16.84 -5.37 11.08
N THR A 71 -17.95 -5.60 10.37
CA THR A 71 -19.28 -5.70 10.98
C THR A 71 -19.34 -6.87 11.97
N GLN A 72 -18.79 -8.03 11.62
CA GLN A 72 -18.76 -9.19 12.51
C GLN A 72 -17.87 -8.99 13.73
N ILE A 73 -16.72 -8.33 13.57
CA ILE A 73 -15.85 -7.98 14.71
C ILE A 73 -16.60 -7.05 15.67
N ALA A 74 -17.21 -5.98 15.14
CA ALA A 74 -17.96 -5.03 15.97
C ALA A 74 -19.17 -5.69 16.69
N ALA A 75 -19.81 -6.66 16.04
CA ALA A 75 -20.92 -7.40 16.64
C ALA A 75 -20.48 -8.43 17.69
N GLY A 76 -19.26 -8.98 17.58
CA GLY A 76 -18.71 -9.97 18.51
C GLY A 76 -18.05 -9.38 19.77
N GLU A 77 -17.82 -8.07 19.79
CA GLU A 77 -17.30 -7.33 20.96
C GLU A 77 -18.42 -6.76 21.87
N SER A 78 -19.68 -7.16 21.65
CA SER A 78 -20.85 -6.76 22.46
C SER A 78 -21.28 -7.82 23.47
#